data_AF-A0A7K7F6F8-F1
#
_entry.id   AF-A0A7K7F6F8-F1
#
_cell.length_a   1.000
_cell.length_b   1.000
_cell.length_c   1.000
_cell.angle_alpha   90.00
_cell.angle_beta   90.00
_cell.angle_gamma   90.00
#
_symmetry.space_group_name_H-M   'P 1'
#
loop_
_entity.id
_entity.type
_entity.pdbx_description
1 polymer ?
#
loop_
_entity_poly.entity_id
_entity_poly.type
_entity_poly.pdbx_seq_one_letter_code
_entity_poly.pdbx_strand_id
1 'polypeptide(L)'
;PHPQPEREGMFHRGPGLNLTSGQYTAPVTGYYTFTTTLHVVRREQRRKGQPCTGNRLRVLICVQSCRQHNSNLETVSRLESGSDLFTISVTGVLYLQAGQYASVFVDNAAGSPLTIQSGSHFSAVLLGV
;
A
#
# COMPACT_ATOMS: atom_id res chain seq x y z
N PRO A 1 14.96 -8.90 -35.56
CA PRO A 1 13.92 -8.84 -34.50
C PRO A 1 14.57 -8.46 -33.17
N HIS A 2 14.49 -7.18 -32.81
CA HIS A 2 14.97 -6.68 -31.52
C HIS A 2 14.11 -7.24 -30.38
N PRO A 3 14.69 -7.68 -29.26
CA PRO A 3 13.90 -8.07 -28.10
C PRO A 3 13.20 -6.83 -27.53
N GLN A 4 11.88 -6.92 -27.38
CA GLN A 4 11.08 -5.90 -26.71
C GLN A 4 11.53 -5.80 -25.25
N PRO A 5 11.63 -4.59 -24.68
CA PRO A 5 11.87 -4.46 -23.25
C PRO A 5 10.67 -5.03 -22.51
N GLU A 6 10.95 -5.89 -21.54
CA GLU A 6 9.98 -6.40 -20.58
C GLU A 6 9.17 -5.23 -20.01
N ARG A 7 7.84 -5.35 -20.08
CA ARG A 7 6.92 -4.28 -19.71
C ARG A 7 7.04 -4.02 -18.20
N GLU A 8 7.53 -2.84 -17.85
CA GLU A 8 7.53 -2.19 -16.52
C GLU A 8 8.42 -2.86 -15.46
N GLY A 9 9.69 -2.42 -15.42
CA GLY A 9 10.63 -2.77 -14.37
C GLY A 9 10.16 -2.32 -12.98
N MET A 10 10.14 -3.26 -12.02
CA MET A 10 10.20 -2.93 -10.60
C MET A 10 10.86 -4.09 -9.85
N PHE A 11 12.00 -3.84 -9.24
CA PHE A 11 12.91 -4.89 -8.80
C PHE A 11 12.33 -5.79 -7.70
N HIS A 12 12.40 -7.11 -7.92
CA HIS A 12 12.28 -8.13 -6.88
C HIS A 12 13.68 -8.58 -6.44
N ARG A 13 14.11 -8.24 -5.22
CA ARG A 13 15.34 -8.80 -4.65
C ARG A 13 15.06 -9.45 -3.29
N GLY A 14 15.32 -10.76 -3.22
CA GLY A 14 15.05 -11.62 -2.08
C GLY A 14 13.69 -12.36 -2.16
N PRO A 15 13.52 -13.50 -1.47
CA PRO A 15 12.33 -14.36 -1.59
C PRO A 15 11.11 -13.89 -0.76
N GLY A 16 11.18 -12.69 -0.16
CA GLY A 16 10.21 -12.25 0.85
C GLY A 16 8.83 -11.89 0.29
N LEU A 17 8.72 -11.41 -0.94
CA LEU A 17 7.45 -10.90 -1.48
C LEU A 17 6.63 -11.99 -2.19
N ASN A 18 5.44 -12.28 -1.65
CA ASN A 18 4.43 -13.11 -2.28
C ASN A 18 3.34 -12.23 -2.92
N LEU A 19 3.33 -12.17 -4.25
CA LEU A 19 2.37 -11.38 -5.02
C LEU A 19 0.95 -11.94 -4.99
N THR A 20 0.79 -13.26 -4.81
CA THR A 20 -0.53 -13.91 -4.73
C THR A 20 -1.24 -13.53 -3.44
N SER A 21 -0.51 -13.47 -2.32
CA SER A 21 -1.08 -13.14 -1.01
C SER A 21 -0.92 -11.66 -0.62
N GLY A 22 -0.12 -10.88 -1.36
CA GLY A 22 0.18 -9.47 -1.04
C GLY A 22 1.00 -9.31 0.24
N GLN A 23 1.84 -10.28 0.57
CA GLN A 23 2.60 -10.33 1.81
C GLN A 23 4.10 -10.28 1.53
N TYR A 24 4.81 -9.43 2.28
CA TYR A 24 6.26 -9.46 2.38
C TYR A 24 6.70 -10.15 3.67
N THR A 25 7.30 -11.32 3.59
CA THR A 25 7.84 -12.06 4.73
C THR A 25 9.32 -11.73 4.93
N ALA A 26 9.68 -11.29 6.13
CA ALA A 26 11.05 -10.96 6.50
C ALA A 26 11.92 -12.24 6.50
N PRO A 27 12.97 -12.31 5.65
CA PRO A 27 13.88 -13.45 5.64
C PRO A 27 14.82 -13.46 6.86
N VAL A 28 15.12 -12.28 7.42
CA VAL A 28 16.03 -12.10 8.55
C VAL A 28 15.38 -11.16 9.58
N THR A 29 15.71 -11.32 10.85
CA THR A 29 15.26 -10.38 11.89
C THR A 29 16.02 -9.05 11.76
N GLY A 30 15.33 -7.92 11.75
CA GLY A 30 15.96 -6.60 11.68
C GLY A 30 14.99 -5.45 11.39
N TYR A 31 15.56 -4.27 11.14
CA TYR A 31 14.83 -3.06 10.77
C TYR A 31 14.68 -2.95 9.26
N TYR A 32 13.45 -2.79 8.80
CA TYR A 32 13.12 -2.67 7.39
C TYR A 32 12.50 -1.31 7.11
N THR A 33 12.99 -0.60 6.10
CA THR A 33 12.28 0.55 5.54
C THR A 33 11.23 0.06 4.56
N PHE A 34 10.00 0.52 4.76
CA PHE A 34 8.87 0.26 3.90
C PHE A 34 8.44 1.54 3.21
N THR A 35 8.11 1.43 1.93
CA THR A 35 7.48 2.51 1.16
C THR A 35 6.35 1.91 0.34
N THR A 36 5.20 2.55 0.35
CA THR A 36 4.13 2.29 -0.60
C THR A 36 3.60 3.60 -1.14
N THR A 37 3.32 3.64 -2.44
CA THR A 37 2.62 4.74 -3.08
C THR A 37 1.50 4.14 -3.91
N LEU A 38 0.28 4.56 -3.61
CA LEU A 38 -0.91 4.10 -4.30
C LEU A 38 -1.48 5.24 -5.13
N HIS A 39 -1.67 4.98 -6.42
CA HIS A 39 -2.44 5.84 -7.32
C HIS A 39 -3.88 5.34 -7.27
N VAL A 40 -4.78 6.17 -6.75
CA VAL A 40 -6.16 5.80 -6.45
C VAL A 40 -7.09 6.61 -7.32
N VAL A 41 -8.01 5.90 -7.99
CA VAL A 41 -9.10 6.52 -8.73
C VAL A 41 -10.41 6.31 -7.99
N ARG A 42 -11.10 7.40 -7.68
CA ARG A 42 -12.47 7.38 -7.21
C ARG A 42 -13.39 7.15 -8.39
N ARG A 43 -14.24 6.13 -8.32
CA ARG A 43 -15.36 6.01 -9.27
C ARG A 43 -16.53 6.76 -8.68
N GLU A 44 -16.86 7.93 -9.22
CA GLU A 44 -18.13 8.59 -8.93
C GLU A 44 -19.29 7.73 -9.47
N GLN A 45 -19.87 6.89 -8.63
CA GLN A 45 -21.26 6.50 -8.82
C GLN A 45 -22.13 7.58 -8.20
N ARG A 46 -22.32 8.70 -8.91
CA ARG A 46 -23.34 9.68 -8.55
C ARG A 46 -24.72 9.04 -8.70
N ARG A 47 -25.24 8.42 -7.65
CA ARG A 47 -26.70 8.34 -7.48
C ARG A 47 -27.16 9.74 -7.09
N LYS A 48 -27.97 10.37 -7.95
CA LYS A 48 -28.62 11.68 -7.67
C LYS A 48 -29.23 11.63 -6.27
N GLY A 49 -28.69 12.41 -5.33
CA GLY A 49 -29.27 12.61 -4.00
C GLY A 49 -28.57 11.92 -2.82
N GLN A 50 -27.43 11.23 -3.00
CA GLN A 50 -26.73 10.62 -1.88
C GLN A 50 -25.62 11.55 -1.34
N PRO A 51 -25.72 12.07 -0.10
CA PRO A 51 -24.63 12.83 0.50
C PRO A 51 -23.43 11.89 0.72
N CYS A 52 -22.31 12.18 0.06
CA CYS A 52 -21.05 11.51 0.33
C CYS A 52 -20.55 11.96 1.72
N THR A 53 -20.89 11.20 2.76
CA THR A 53 -20.53 11.50 4.16
C THR A 53 -19.07 11.16 4.50
N GLY A 54 -18.45 10.32 3.68
CA GLY A 54 -17.08 9.85 3.87
C GLY A 54 -16.14 10.37 2.79
N ASN A 55 -15.08 11.06 3.21
CA ASN A 55 -14.00 11.53 2.35
C ASN A 55 -12.62 11.11 2.87
N ARG A 56 -12.54 10.05 3.67
CA ARG A 56 -11.27 9.64 4.29
C ARG A 56 -10.76 8.35 3.68
N LEU A 57 -9.52 8.35 3.21
CA LEU A 57 -8.78 7.15 2.86
C LEU A 57 -7.65 6.98 3.87
N ARG A 58 -7.51 5.77 4.41
CA ARG A 58 -6.38 5.43 5.28
C ARG A 58 -5.62 4.26 4.68
N VAL A 59 -4.32 4.42 4.53
CA VAL A 59 -3.41 3.38 4.02
C VAL A 59 -2.47 3.01 5.15
N LEU A 60 -2.30 1.71 5.37
CA LEU A 60 -1.45 1.18 6.42
C LEU A 60 -0.48 0.14 5.87
N ILE A 61 0.69 0.04 6.47
CA ILE A 61 1.58 -1.11 6.34
C ILE A 61 1.59 -1.79 7.71
N CYS A 62 1.01 -2.99 7.81
CA CYS A 62 0.86 -3.73 9.07
C CYS A 62 1.77 -4.95 9.09
N VAL A 63 2.49 -5.17 10.21
CA VAL A 63 3.12 -6.46 10.52
C VAL A 63 2.08 -7.38 11.17
N GLN A 64 1.99 -8.64 10.72
CA GLN A 64 1.08 -9.66 11.29
C GLN A 64 -0.37 -9.16 11.46
N SER A 65 -0.89 -8.43 10.47
CA SER A 65 -2.23 -7.83 10.50
C SER A 65 -2.46 -6.89 11.69
N CYS A 66 -1.44 -6.13 12.11
CA CYS A 66 -1.56 -5.10 13.15
C CYS A 66 -1.98 -5.67 14.53
N ARG A 67 -1.75 -6.97 14.79
CA ARG A 67 -2.11 -7.60 16.08
C ARG A 67 -1.37 -7.02 17.29
N GLN A 68 -0.25 -6.35 17.06
CA GLN A 68 0.61 -5.79 18.10
C GLN A 68 0.62 -4.26 18.03
N HIS A 69 0.74 -3.60 19.18
CA HIS A 69 0.82 -2.15 19.26
C HIS A 69 2.09 -1.63 18.55
N ASN A 70 2.03 -0.45 17.91
CA ASN A 70 3.13 0.16 17.15
C ASN A 70 3.74 -0.71 16.03
N SER A 71 3.00 -1.69 15.52
CA SER A 71 3.49 -2.61 14.48
C SER A 71 3.02 -2.23 13.09
N ASN A 72 2.77 -0.93 12.88
CA ASN A 72 2.26 -0.42 11.63
C ASN A 72 2.72 1.00 11.32
N LEU A 73 2.79 1.27 10.03
CA LEU A 73 2.88 2.61 9.48
C LEU A 73 1.52 2.99 8.93
N GLU A 74 1.15 4.26 9.01
CA GLU A 74 -0.12 4.72 8.45
C GLU A 74 0.00 6.12 7.88
N THR A 75 -0.87 6.40 6.91
CA THR A 75 -1.17 7.76 6.46
C THR A 75 -2.65 7.87 6.20
N VAL A 76 -3.19 9.05 6.44
CA VAL A 76 -4.61 9.37 6.23
C VAL A 76 -4.68 10.53 5.26
N SER A 77 -5.44 10.35 4.19
CA SER A 77 -5.71 11.41 3.21
C SER A 77 -7.21 11.70 3.16
N ARG A 78 -7.51 12.97 2.88
CA ARG A 78 -8.86 13.42 2.60
C ARG A 78 -9.05 13.48 1.09
N LEU A 79 -10.12 12.88 0.61
CA LEU A 79 -10.51 12.82 -0.78
C LEU A 79 -11.35 14.05 -1.13
N GLU A 80 -10.72 14.98 -1.83
CA GLU A 80 -11.37 16.21 -2.28
C GLU A 80 -12.40 15.92 -3.38
N SER A 81 -13.53 16.63 -3.34
CA SER A 81 -14.71 16.36 -4.17
C SER A 81 -14.54 16.66 -5.67
N GLY A 82 -13.37 17.15 -6.10
CA GLY A 82 -13.11 17.62 -7.46
C GLY A 82 -12.08 16.83 -8.26
N SER A 83 -11.35 15.90 -7.64
CA SER A 83 -10.33 15.09 -8.33
C SER A 83 -10.66 13.61 -8.25
N ASP A 84 -10.86 13.00 -9.41
CA ASP A 84 -11.10 11.56 -9.51
C ASP A 84 -9.82 10.75 -9.30
N LEU A 85 -8.64 11.34 -9.50
CA LEU A 85 -7.33 10.71 -9.31
C LEU A 85 -6.59 11.38 -8.16
N PHE A 86 -6.06 10.58 -7.24
CA PHE A 86 -5.22 11.06 -6.16
C PHE A 86 -4.13 10.05 -5.80
N THR A 87 -3.04 10.53 -5.20
CA THR A 87 -1.89 9.72 -4.80
C THR A 87 -1.74 9.77 -3.28
N ILE A 88 -1.52 8.62 -2.66
CA ILE A 88 -1.30 8.48 -1.23
C ILE A 88 -0.04 7.64 -1.00
N SER A 89 0.85 8.08 -0.11
CA SER A 89 2.11 7.40 0.16
C SER A 89 2.34 7.20 1.66
N VAL A 90 2.82 6.02 2.03
CA VAL A 90 3.30 5.70 3.38
C VAL A 90 4.76 5.30 3.28
N THR A 91 5.59 5.92 4.10
CA THR A 91 7.01 5.56 4.24
C THR A 91 7.39 5.53 5.70
N GLY A 92 8.20 4.56 6.10
CA GLY A 92 8.71 4.47 7.46
C GLY A 92 9.47 3.19 7.72
N VAL A 93 9.91 3.00 8.97
CA VAL A 93 10.71 1.85 9.38
C VAL A 93 9.91 0.98 10.34
N LEU A 94 9.94 -0.34 10.14
CA LEU A 94 9.37 -1.31 11.05
C LEU A 94 10.41 -2.39 11.37
N TYR A 95 10.41 -2.86 12.61
CA TYR A 95 11.20 -4.00 13.02
C TYR A 95 10.42 -5.30 12.77
N LEU A 96 11.00 -6.24 12.04
CA LEU A 96 10.40 -7.55 11.77
C LEU A 96 11.33 -8.66 12.26
N GLN A 97 10.76 -9.66 12.89
CA GLN A 97 11.41 -10.95 13.16
C GLN A 97 11.36 -11.82 11.92
N ALA A 98 12.36 -12.69 11.74
CA ALA A 98 12.37 -13.68 10.66
C ALA A 98 11.06 -14.49 10.65
N GLY A 99 10.42 -14.57 9.48
CA GLY A 99 9.13 -15.23 9.28
C GLY A 99 7.90 -14.36 9.57
N GLN A 100 8.05 -13.16 10.14
CA GLN A 100 6.94 -12.21 10.20
C GLN A 100 6.66 -11.62 8.82
N TYR A 101 5.38 -11.38 8.52
CA TYR A 101 4.98 -10.73 7.28
C TYR A 101 4.46 -9.32 7.51
N ALA A 102 4.64 -8.48 6.50
CA ALA A 102 4.01 -7.17 6.37
C ALA A 102 3.13 -7.10 5.12
N SER A 103 2.01 -6.39 5.23
CA SER A 103 1.07 -6.15 4.12
C SER A 103 0.55 -4.73 4.12
N VAL A 104 0.17 -4.26 2.93
CA VAL A 104 -0.50 -2.98 2.74
C VAL A 104 -2.01 -3.16 2.88
N PHE A 105 -2.63 -2.37 3.74
CA PHE A 105 -4.08 -2.33 3.94
C PHE A 105 -4.62 -0.98 3.53
N VAL A 106 -5.81 -0.98 2.92
CA VAL A 106 -6.52 0.22 2.52
C VAL A 106 -7.87 0.23 3.19
N ASP A 107 -8.09 1.18 4.08
CA ASP A 107 -9.36 1.43 4.74
C ASP A 107 -10.09 2.56 4.00
N ASN A 108 -11.08 2.15 3.20
CA ASN A 108 -11.92 3.03 2.42
C ASN A 108 -13.13 3.48 3.25
N ALA A 109 -12.94 4.56 4.01
CA ALA A 109 -14.05 5.29 4.62
C ALA A 109 -14.63 6.35 3.67
N ALA A 110 -14.27 6.33 2.39
CA ALA A 110 -14.92 7.12 1.37
C ALA A 110 -16.22 6.41 0.97
N GLY A 111 -17.36 7.12 0.97
CA GLY A 111 -18.68 6.56 0.65
C GLY A 111 -18.87 6.14 -0.81
N SER A 112 -17.79 5.81 -1.50
CA SER A 112 -17.67 5.54 -2.93
C SER A 112 -16.63 4.44 -3.17
N PRO A 113 -16.80 3.58 -4.18
CA PRO A 113 -15.77 2.62 -4.57
C PRO A 113 -14.50 3.32 -5.06
N LEU A 114 -13.34 2.77 -4.68
CA LEU A 114 -12.02 3.20 -5.10
C LEU A 114 -11.37 2.11 -5.95
N THR A 115 -10.54 2.50 -6.92
CA THR A 115 -9.74 1.59 -7.75
C THR A 115 -8.27 1.96 -7.58
N ILE A 116 -7.43 0.98 -7.23
CA ILE A 116 -5.97 1.16 -7.22
C ILE A 116 -5.47 0.95 -8.65
N GLN A 117 -4.75 1.93 -9.18
CA GLN A 117 -4.25 1.95 -10.55
C GLN A 117 -2.94 1.17 -10.68
N SER A 118 -2.73 0.60 -11.88
CA SER A 118 -1.43 0.14 -12.34
C SER A 118 -0.43 1.30 -12.30
N GLY A 119 0.76 1.07 -11.74
CA GLY A 119 1.75 2.11 -11.42
C GLY A 119 1.87 2.41 -9.92
N SER A 120 0.94 1.89 -9.11
CA SER A 120 1.12 1.85 -7.65
C SER A 120 2.28 0.92 -7.29
N HIS A 121 3.02 1.24 -6.24
CA HIS A 121 4.23 0.51 -5.87
C HIS A 121 4.35 0.23 -4.37
N PHE A 122 5.13 -0.81 -4.06
CA PHE A 122 5.53 -1.22 -2.72
C PHE A 122 7.00 -1.64 -2.73
N SER A 123 7.75 -1.26 -1.70
CA SER A 123 9.13 -1.70 -1.49
C SER A 123 9.43 -1.93 -0.02
N ALA A 124 10.27 -2.91 0.26
CA ALA A 124 10.81 -3.21 1.58
C ALA A 124 12.32 -3.43 1.48
N VAL A 125 13.12 -2.75 2.30
CA VAL A 125 14.59 -2.85 2.30
C VAL A 125 15.10 -3.02 3.72
N LEU A 126 15.94 -4.03 3.95
CA LEU A 126 16.64 -4.23 5.22
C LEU A 126 17.66 -3.11 5.42
N LEU A 127 17.53 -2.37 6.51
CA LEU A 127 18.46 -1.31 6.91
C LEU A 127 19.57 -1.83 7.82
N GLY A 128 19.26 -2.78 8.70
CA GLY A 128 20.19 -3.32 9.68
C GLY A 128 19.54 -4.38 10.57
N VAL A 129 20.38 -5.17 11.24
CA VAL A 129 20.00 -6.24 12.17
C VAL A 129 20.24 -5.82 13.61
#